data_AF-A0A7X3Y8E1-F1
#
_entry.id   AF-A0A7X3Y8E1-F1
#
_cell.length_a   1.000
_cell.length_b   1.000
_cell.length_c   1.000
_cell.angle_alpha   90.00
_cell.angle_beta   90.00
_cell.angle_gamma   90.00
#
_symmetry.space_group_name_H-M   'P 1'
#
loop_
_entity.id
_entity.type
_entity.pdbx_description
1 polymer ?
#
loop_
_entity_poly.entity_id
_entity_poly.type
_entity_poly.pdbx_seq_one_letter_code
_entity_poly.pdbx_strand_id
1 'polypeptide(L)' 'MNANEQADDLLTTAIIETMVLVCVRHTKLEDIHAGLVPVTRTGDASDATVIDAEGRRIPWNDACISMTT' A
#
# COMPACT_ATOMS: atom_id res chain seq x y z
N MET A 1 23.22 -13.29 27.63
CA MET A 1 22.12 -14.20 27.27
C MET A 1 22.64 -15.60 27.07
N ASN A 2 21.86 -16.60 27.49
CA ASN A 2 22.18 -18.00 27.22
C ASN A 2 21.56 -18.44 25.87
N ALA A 3 21.99 -19.59 25.33
CA ALA A 3 21.53 -20.08 24.04
C ALA A 3 20.01 -20.35 23.96
N ASN A 4 19.37 -20.65 25.09
CA ASN A 4 17.92 -20.84 25.17
C ASN A 4 17.17 -19.51 25.04
N GLU A 5 17.67 -18.47 25.71
CA GLU A 5 17.13 -17.11 25.64
C GLU A 5 17.23 -16.54 24.22
N GLN A 6 18.33 -16.82 23.51
CA GLN A 6 18.47 -16.46 22.09
C GLN A 6 17.50 -17.23 21.19
N ALA A 7 17.23 -18.50 21.48
CA ALA A 7 16.27 -19.29 20.72
C ALA A 7 14.83 -18.80 20.94
N ASP A 8 14.49 -18.41 22.16
CA ASP A 8 13.18 -17.83 22.52
C ASP A 8 12.96 -16.48 21.82
N ASP A 9 13.98 -15.63 21.74
CA ASP A 9 13.93 -14.34 21.02
C ASP A 9 13.75 -14.53 19.52
N LEU A 10 14.44 -15.51 18.92
CA LEU A 10 14.30 -15.83 17.50
C LEU A 10 12.91 -16.37 17.17
N LEU A 11 12.37 -17.25 18.02
CA LEU A 11 11.01 -17.76 17.89
C LEU A 11 9.98 -16.63 18.03
N THR A 12 10.17 -15.76 19.01
CA THR A 12 9.31 -14.59 19.24
C THR A 12 9.31 -13.66 18.03
N THR A 13 10.49 -13.39 17.47
CA THR A 13 10.64 -12.56 16.27
C THR A 13 9.90 -13.17 15.08
N ALA A 14 10.09 -14.47 14.83
CA ALA A 14 9.43 -15.16 13.72
C ALA A 14 7.89 -15.16 13.86
N ILE A 15 7.37 -15.28 15.08
CA ILE A 15 5.93 -15.19 15.36
C ILE A 15 5.42 -13.78 15.07
N ILE A 16 6.13 -12.74 15.53
CA ILE A 16 5.74 -11.33 15.28
C ILE A 16 5.74 -11.02 13.79
N GLU A 17 6.80 -11.38 13.06
CA GLU A 17 6.90 -11.16 11.62
C GLU A 17 5.75 -11.85 10.86
N THR A 18 5.44 -13.09 11.23
CA THR A 18 4.33 -13.85 10.65
C THR A 18 2.98 -13.19 10.95
N MET A 19 2.75 -12.75 12.20
CA MET A 19 1.53 -12.04 12.57
C MET A 19 1.39 -10.72 11.82
N VAL A 20 2.47 -9.96 11.64
CA VAL A 20 2.44 -8.72 10.84
C VAL A 20 2.16 -9.03 9.37
N LEU A 21 2.76 -10.08 8.81
CA LEU A 21 2.49 -10.50 7.44
C LEU A 21 1.02 -10.89 7.25
N VAL A 22 0.46 -11.70 8.15
CA VAL A 22 -0.91 -12.23 8.06
C VAL A 22 -1.98 -11.18 8.45
N CYS A 23 -1.69 -10.30 9.42
CA CYS A 23 -2.69 -9.36 9.95
C CYS A 23 -2.57 -7.94 9.39
N VAL A 24 -1.43 -7.55 8.84
CA VAL A 24 -1.23 -6.18 8.30
C VAL A 24 -1.02 -6.24 6.78
N ARG A 25 -0.08 -7.06 6.29
CA ARG A 25 0.20 -7.17 4.85
C ARG A 25 -0.79 -8.05 4.08
N HIS A 26 -1.50 -8.95 4.75
CA HIS A 26 -2.58 -9.75 4.15
C HIS A 26 -3.95 -9.15 4.51
N THR A 27 -4.05 -7.81 4.49
CA THR A 27 -5.35 -7.18 4.68
C THR A 27 -5.66 -6.32 3.49
N LYS A 28 -6.92 -6.44 3.07
CA LYS A 28 -7.69 -5.49 2.26
C LYS A 28 -7.67 -4.06 2.82
N LEU A 29 -6.74 -3.67 3.70
CA LEU A 29 -6.52 -2.29 4.10
C LEU A 29 -6.19 -1.43 2.88
N GLU A 30 -5.42 -1.98 1.95
CA GLU A 30 -5.15 -1.32 0.67
C GLU A 30 -6.44 -1.11 -0.11
N ASP A 31 -7.39 -2.06 -0.11
CA ASP A 31 -8.73 -1.89 -0.70
C ASP A 31 -9.59 -0.88 0.09
N ILE A 32 -9.45 -0.81 1.41
CA ILE A 32 -10.18 0.14 2.26
C ILE A 32 -9.72 1.58 2.00
N HIS A 33 -8.44 1.76 1.68
CA HIS A 33 -7.87 3.05 1.29
C HIS A 33 -7.79 3.23 -0.24
N ALA A 34 -8.18 2.24 -1.03
CA ALA A 34 -8.24 2.33 -2.48
C ALA A 34 -9.41 3.26 -2.82
N GLY A 35 -9.09 4.54 -3.04
CA GLY A 35 -10.00 5.47 -3.66
C GLY A 35 -10.47 4.96 -5.03
N LEU A 36 -11.46 5.63 -5.62
CA LEU A 36 -11.89 5.35 -6.98
C LEU A 36 -10.73 5.55 -7.96
N VAL A 37 -10.37 4.49 -8.68
CA VAL A 37 -9.41 4.54 -9.80
C VAL A 37 -10.15 4.92 -11.08
N PRO A 38 -9.70 5.93 -11.85
CA PRO A 38 -10.37 6.34 -13.07
C PRO A 38 -10.27 5.27 -14.15
N VAL A 39 -11.33 5.13 -14.95
CA VAL A 39 -11.29 4.34 -16.18
C VAL A 39 -10.47 5.11 -17.22
N THR A 40 -9.42 4.48 -17.73
CA THR A 40 -8.57 5.01 -18.81
C THR A 40 -8.83 4.24 -20.11
N ARG A 41 -8.77 4.95 -21.25
CA ARG A 41 -8.80 4.35 -22.58
C ARG A 41 -7.39 4.14 -23.15
N THR A 42 -6.40 4.89 -22.66
CA THR A 42 -4.99 4.79 -23.09
C THR A 42 -4.24 3.69 -22.34
N GLY A 43 -4.69 3.33 -21.12
CA GLY A 43 -4.10 2.29 -20.29
C GLY A 43 -2.95 2.77 -19.40
N ASP A 44 -2.43 3.98 -19.65
CA ASP A 44 -1.36 4.64 -18.89
C ASP A 44 -1.85 5.82 -18.02
N ALA A 45 -3.19 5.95 -17.91
CA ALA A 45 -3.88 7.01 -17.17
C ALA A 45 -3.56 8.46 -17.60
N SER A 46 -2.88 8.66 -18.74
CA SER A 46 -2.60 9.99 -19.30
C SER A 46 -3.87 10.75 -19.70
N ASP A 47 -4.98 10.04 -19.93
CA ASP A 47 -6.30 10.58 -20.25
C ASP A 47 -7.18 10.85 -19.01
N ALA A 48 -6.67 10.62 -17.80
CA ALA A 48 -7.37 10.88 -16.54
C ALA A 48 -6.89 12.16 -15.83
N THR A 49 -7.80 12.84 -15.14
CA THR A 49 -7.53 14.10 -14.43
C THR A 49 -8.41 14.20 -13.18
N VAL A 50 -7.84 14.69 -12.08
CA VAL A 50 -8.56 15.07 -10.86
C VAL A 50 -8.91 16.56 -10.92
N ILE A 51 -10.14 16.91 -10.55
CA ILE A 51 -10.57 18.29 -10.35
C ILE A 51 -10.80 18.49 -8.86
N ASP A 52 -10.06 19.42 -8.23
CA ASP A 52 -10.27 19.74 -6.82
C ASP A 52 -11.44 20.73 -6.61
N ALA A 53 -11.73 21.06 -5.35
CA ALA A 53 -12.84 21.93 -4.99
C ALA A 53 -12.66 23.37 -5.52
N GLU A 54 -11.43 23.80 -5.72
CA GLU A 54 -11.04 25.09 -6.29
C GLU A 54 -11.03 25.08 -7.83
N GLY A 55 -11.34 23.94 -8.46
CA GLY A 55 -11.40 23.79 -9.91
C GLY A 55 -10.04 23.60 -10.59
N ARG A 56 -8.97 23.36 -9.84
CA ARG A 56 -7.65 23.05 -10.39
C ARG A 56 -7.69 21.66 -11.03
N ARG A 57 -7.13 21.58 -12.24
CA ARG A 57 -6.97 20.31 -12.98
C ARG A 57 -5.60 19.72 -12.67
N ILE A 58 -5.58 18.52 -12.10
CA ILE A 58 -4.35 17.80 -11.73
C ILE A 58 -4.30 16.51 -12.55
N PRO A 59 -3.26 16.30 -13.39
CA PRO A 59 -3.08 15.03 -14.08
C PRO A 59 -3.08 13.86 -13.10
N TRP A 60 -3.72 12.74 -13.45
CA TRP A 60 -3.82 11.61 -12.52
C TRP A 60 -2.44 11.11 -12.06
N ASN A 61 -1.46 11.08 -12.96
CA ASN A 61 -0.08 10.65 -12.68
C ASN A 61 0.64 11.52 -11.65
N ASP A 62 0.25 12.79 -11.50
CA ASP A 62 0.82 13.69 -10.48
C ASP A 62 0.06 13.58 -9.15
N ALA A 63 -1.23 13.22 -9.20
CA ALA A 63 -2.09 13.08 -8.03
C ALA A 63 -1.92 11.72 -7.33
N CYS A 64 -1.62 10.67 -8.08
CA CYS A 64 -1.38 9.33 -7.54
C CYS A 64 0.09 9.13 -7.21
N ILE A 65 0.39 8.44 -6.10
CA ILE A 65 1.70 7.82 -5.95
C ILE A 65 1.73 6.65 -6.93
N SER A 66 2.48 6.81 -8.02
CA SER A 66 2.86 5.68 -8.86
C SER A 66 3.66 4.71 -7.99
N MET A 67 3.04 3.61 -7.55
CA MET A 67 3.77 2.41 -7.14
C MET A 67 4.40 1.80 -8.38
N THR A 68 5.42 2.47 -8.91
CA THR A 68 6.34 1.88 -9.88
C THR A 68 7.04 0.76 -9.13
N THR A 69 6.79 -0.47 -9.58
CA THR A 69 7.25 -1.72 -8.96
C THR A 69 8.75 -1.88 -9.08
#